data_AF-V8G960-F1
#
_entry.id   AF-V8G960-F1
#
_cell.length_a   1.000
_cell.length_b   1.000
_cell.length_c   1.000
_cell.angle_alpha   90.00
_cell.angle_beta   90.00
_cell.angle_gamma   90.00
#
_symmetry.space_group_name_H-M   'P 1'
#
loop_
_entity.id
_entity.type
_entity.pdbx_description
1 polymer ?
#
loop_
_entity_poly.entity_id
_entity_poly.type
_entity_poly.pdbx_seq_one_letter_code
_entity_poly.pdbx_strand_id
1 'polypeptide(L)'
;MPKIIDSHHHFWVLGKKIYYPWLENEKRNDFFLGNYDDICQDFMPEQLISLIPQDYLLVGTIHCEAECARNQSYLEVEWIDNLALEGKLIKGQMIWVNLLNLNVYQELEQYKNIYKC
;
A
#
# COMPACT_ATOMS: atom_id res chain seq x y z
N MET A 1 22.69 10.67 12.18
CA MET A 1 21.76 10.03 11.23
C MET A 1 20.38 10.64 11.42
N PRO A 2 19.92 11.54 10.52
CA PRO A 2 18.57 12.09 10.56
C PRO A 2 17.50 10.99 10.52
N LYS A 3 16.40 11.20 11.24
CA LYS A 3 15.26 10.29 11.25
C LYS A 3 14.24 10.75 10.22
N ILE A 4 13.73 9.83 9.43
CA ILE A 4 12.73 10.12 8.39
C ILE A 4 11.51 9.21 8.53
N ILE A 5 10.36 9.75 8.12
CA ILE A 5 9.15 8.98 7.85
C ILE A 5 8.91 9.11 6.35
N ASP A 6 8.80 7.98 5.66
CA ASP A 6 8.28 7.97 4.30
C ASP A 6 6.75 8.03 4.38
N SER A 7 6.18 9.17 4.00
CA SER A 7 4.75 9.41 4.12
C SER A 7 3.94 8.93 2.90
N HIS A 8 4.58 8.45 1.83
CA HIS A 8 3.88 8.03 0.62
C HIS A 8 4.70 7.02 -0.17
N HIS A 9 4.31 5.76 -0.08
CA HIS A 9 4.70 4.67 -0.98
C HIS A 9 3.56 3.66 -1.03
N HIS A 10 3.76 2.61 -1.80
CA HIS A 10 2.77 1.58 -2.05
C HIS A 10 3.46 0.23 -1.89
N PHE A 11 2.88 -0.69 -1.14
CA PHE A 11 3.28 -2.09 -1.12
C PHE A 11 2.34 -2.95 -1.94
N TRP A 12 2.87 -4.02 -2.54
CA TRP A 12 2.09 -5.03 -3.25
C TRP A 12 2.86 -6.34 -3.36
N VAL A 13 2.11 -7.44 -3.56
CA VAL A 13 2.65 -8.76 -3.92
C VAL A 13 1.85 -9.30 -5.09
N LEU A 14 2.51 -9.51 -6.23
CA LEU A 14 1.85 -9.85 -7.50
C LEU A 14 1.53 -11.35 -7.59
N GLY A 15 0.47 -11.70 -8.33
CA GLY A 15 0.08 -13.11 -8.53
C GLY A 15 -0.41 -13.82 -7.25
N LYS A 16 -0.89 -13.05 -6.26
CA LYS A 16 -1.41 -13.56 -4.98
C LYS A 16 -2.92 -13.29 -4.84
N LYS A 17 -3.37 -13.14 -3.59
CA LYS A 17 -4.79 -12.97 -3.23
C LYS A 17 -5.32 -11.59 -3.65
N ILE A 18 -4.51 -10.54 -3.52
CA ILE A 18 -4.86 -9.17 -3.91
C ILE A 18 -4.37 -8.98 -5.35
N TYR A 19 -5.28 -8.55 -6.22
CA TYR A 19 -5.05 -8.34 -7.63
C TYR A 19 -4.85 -6.87 -7.93
N TYR A 20 -3.80 -6.54 -8.67
CA TYR A 20 -3.42 -5.18 -9.06
C TYR A 20 -3.53 -5.04 -10.59
N PRO A 21 -4.70 -4.64 -11.13
CA PRO A 21 -4.95 -4.67 -12.57
C PRO A 21 -3.95 -3.87 -13.39
N TRP A 22 -3.40 -2.79 -12.84
CA TRP A 22 -2.46 -1.93 -13.55
C TRP A 22 -1.03 -2.50 -13.58
N LEU A 23 -0.67 -3.40 -12.64
CA LEU A 23 0.62 -4.09 -12.56
C LEU A 23 0.60 -5.48 -13.24
N GLU A 24 -0.55 -6.14 -13.26
CA GLU A 24 -0.67 -7.56 -13.66
C GLU A 24 -1.33 -7.80 -15.03
N ASN A 25 -2.12 -6.86 -15.56
CA ASN A 25 -2.68 -7.00 -16.91
C ASN A 25 -1.63 -6.74 -18.00
N GLU A 26 -2.04 -6.97 -19.25
CA GLU A 26 -1.29 -6.51 -20.41
C GLU A 26 -0.94 -5.03 -20.30
N LYS A 27 0.35 -4.76 -20.44
CA LYS A 27 0.91 -3.43 -20.28
C LYS A 27 0.41 -2.51 -21.37
N ARG A 28 0.03 -1.32 -20.93
CA ARG A 28 -0.40 -0.26 -21.83
C ARG A 28 0.77 0.65 -22.12
N ASN A 29 1.29 0.58 -23.35
CA ASN A 29 2.36 1.47 -23.82
C ASN A 29 1.93 2.96 -23.83
N ASP A 30 0.63 3.23 -23.73
CA ASP A 30 0.03 4.56 -23.62
C ASP A 30 -0.31 4.96 -22.17
N PHE A 31 0.10 4.18 -21.18
CA PHE A 31 -0.09 4.53 -19.78
C PHE A 31 0.72 5.78 -19.43
N PHE A 32 0.13 6.70 -18.66
CA PHE A 32 0.70 8.03 -18.42
C PHE A 32 2.05 7.99 -17.68
N LEU A 33 2.38 6.88 -17.03
CA LEU A 33 3.66 6.66 -16.36
C LEU A 33 4.77 6.16 -17.29
N GLY A 34 4.49 5.92 -18.58
CA GLY A 34 5.47 5.41 -19.53
C GLY A 34 5.76 3.92 -19.34
N ASN A 35 7.00 3.49 -19.57
CA ASN A 35 7.41 2.11 -19.28
C ASN A 35 7.61 1.94 -17.76
N TYR A 36 6.85 1.02 -17.16
CA TYR A 36 6.88 0.68 -15.73
C TYR A 36 7.25 -0.79 -15.48
N ASP A 37 7.95 -1.43 -16.41
CA ASP A 37 8.37 -2.84 -16.33
C ASP A 37 9.12 -3.15 -15.03
N ASP A 38 9.99 -2.23 -14.60
CA ASP A 38 10.85 -2.40 -13.44
C ASP A 38 10.09 -2.47 -12.11
N ILE A 39 8.84 -2.01 -12.06
CA ILE A 39 7.99 -2.07 -10.85
C ILE A 39 6.94 -3.18 -10.90
N CYS A 40 6.83 -3.93 -12.00
CA CYS A 40 6.00 -5.12 -12.13
C CYS A 40 6.61 -6.33 -11.39
N GLN A 41 6.98 -6.13 -10.14
CA GLN A 41 7.54 -7.13 -9.22
C GLN A 41 7.14 -6.78 -7.79
N ASP A 42 7.21 -7.72 -6.86
CA ASP A 42 6.85 -7.49 -5.46
C ASP A 42 7.61 -6.31 -4.84
N PHE A 43 6.90 -5.49 -4.07
CA PHE A 43 7.49 -4.39 -3.32
C PHE A 43 6.99 -4.43 -1.88
N MET A 44 7.87 -4.84 -0.97
CA MET A 44 7.62 -5.08 0.45
C MET A 44 8.49 -4.16 1.31
N PRO A 45 8.28 -4.11 2.65
CA PRO A 45 9.08 -3.27 3.54
C PRO A 45 10.59 -3.46 3.38
N GLU A 46 11.07 -4.68 3.07
CA GLU A 46 12.49 -4.97 2.86
C GLU A 46 13.05 -4.22 1.64
N GLN A 47 12.31 -4.17 0.52
CA GLN A 47 12.73 -3.39 -0.65
C GLN A 47 12.79 -1.91 -0.30
N LEU A 48 11.79 -1.37 0.40
CA LEU A 48 11.80 0.03 0.83
C LEU A 48 13.02 0.35 1.71
N ILE A 49 13.30 -0.49 2.72
CA ILE A 49 14.46 -0.32 3.61
C ILE A 49 15.77 -0.30 2.80
N SER A 50 15.90 -1.15 1.79
CA SER A 50 17.11 -1.23 0.96
C SER A 50 17.37 0.02 0.12
N LEU A 51 16.34 0.83 -0.15
CA LEU A 51 16.43 2.08 -0.89
C LEU A 51 16.81 3.28 -0.02
N ILE A 52 16.76 3.13 1.32
CA ILE A 52 17.08 4.21 2.24
C ILE A 52 18.60 4.46 2.23
N PRO A 53 19.07 5.69 1.97
CA PRO A 53 20.50 5.98 1.99
C PRO A 53 21.08 5.75 3.39
N GLN A 54 22.31 5.26 3.46
CA GLN A 54 22.96 4.84 4.72
C GLN A 54 23.07 5.95 5.77
N ASP A 55 23.02 7.22 5.36
CA ASP A 55 23.08 8.38 6.27
C ASP A 55 21.74 8.73 6.91
N TYR A 56 20.66 8.01 6.59
CA TYR A 56 19.31 8.20 7.10
C TYR A 56 18.81 6.98 7.88
N LEU A 57 17.94 7.23 8.85
CA LEU A 57 17.23 6.20 9.60
C LEU A 57 15.74 6.31 9.30
N LEU A 58 15.20 5.31 8.59
CA LEU A 58 13.75 5.17 8.42
C LEU A 58 13.12 4.74 9.74
N VAL A 59 12.30 5.61 10.32
CA VAL A 59 11.65 5.37 11.63
C VAL A 59 10.14 5.10 11.49
N GLY A 60 9.60 5.27 10.30
CA GLY A 60 8.19 5.06 10.03
C GLY A 60 7.86 5.15 8.54
N THR A 61 6.73 4.56 8.18
CA THR A 61 6.24 4.46 6.81
C THR A 61 4.71 4.59 6.83
N ILE A 62 4.14 5.26 5.83
CA ILE A 62 2.70 5.31 5.57
C ILE A 62 2.46 4.68 4.19
N HIS A 63 1.77 3.54 4.17
CA HIS A 63 1.32 2.89 2.94
C HIS A 63 0.16 3.67 2.34
N CYS A 64 0.16 3.90 1.04
CA CYS A 64 -1.00 4.37 0.29
C CYS A 64 -1.55 3.23 -0.55
N GLU A 65 -2.87 3.10 -0.61
CA GLU A 65 -3.56 2.14 -1.46
C GLU A 65 -2.93 2.07 -2.86
N ALA A 66 -2.69 0.86 -3.34
CA ALA A 66 -1.90 0.60 -4.53
C ALA A 66 -2.77 0.26 -5.73
N GLU A 67 -3.98 0.81 -5.81
CA GLU A 67 -4.88 0.67 -6.95
C GLU A 67 -5.21 -0.81 -7.25
N CYS A 68 -5.40 -1.62 -6.20
CA CYS A 68 -5.90 -2.97 -6.35
C CYS A 68 -7.32 -2.99 -6.94
N ALA A 69 -7.77 -4.16 -7.35
CA ALA A 69 -9.14 -4.35 -7.83
C ALA A 69 -10.14 -3.77 -6.81
N ARG A 70 -11.08 -2.93 -7.26
CA ARG A 70 -11.96 -2.14 -6.36
C ARG A 70 -12.78 -2.98 -5.39
N ASN A 71 -13.15 -4.20 -5.77
CA ASN A 71 -13.86 -5.15 -4.92
C ASN A 71 -12.95 -5.87 -3.90
N GLN A 72 -11.65 -5.59 -3.92
CA GLN A 72 -10.62 -6.16 -3.04
C GLN A 72 -9.92 -5.10 -2.18
N SER A 73 -10.34 -3.82 -2.22
CA SER A 73 -9.73 -2.76 -1.41
C SER A 73 -9.63 -3.13 0.07
N TYR A 74 -10.68 -3.74 0.62
CA TYR A 74 -10.68 -4.23 2.00
C TYR A 74 -9.59 -5.28 2.28
N LEU A 75 -9.30 -6.16 1.32
CA LEU A 75 -8.26 -7.18 1.48
C LEU A 75 -6.86 -6.56 1.55
N GLU A 76 -6.63 -5.48 0.81
CA GLU A 76 -5.38 -4.72 0.88
C GLU A 76 -5.23 -4.07 2.26
N VAL A 77 -6.29 -3.45 2.78
CA VAL A 77 -6.28 -2.86 4.13
C VAL A 77 -5.96 -3.90 5.20
N GLU A 78 -6.66 -5.05 5.17
CA GLU A 78 -6.42 -6.17 6.09
C GLU A 78 -4.98 -6.69 6.00
N TRP A 79 -4.44 -6.80 4.78
CA TRP A 79 -3.06 -7.26 4.57
C TRP A 79 -2.03 -6.28 5.14
N ILE A 80 -2.19 -4.98 4.89
CA ILE A 80 -1.29 -3.94 5.41
C ILE A 80 -1.37 -3.85 6.94
N ASP A 81 -2.55 -4.01 7.53
CA ASP A 81 -2.70 -4.05 8.98
C ASP A 81 -1.96 -5.26 9.59
N ASN A 82 -2.04 -6.43 8.95
CA ASN A 82 -1.26 -7.60 9.38
C ASN A 82 0.26 -7.35 9.28
N LEU A 83 0.74 -6.76 8.17
CA LEU A 83 2.15 -6.37 8.04
C LEU A 83 2.58 -5.35 9.11
N ALA A 84 1.69 -4.42 9.47
CA ALA A 84 1.93 -3.45 10.52
C ALA A 84 1.97 -4.08 11.93
N LEU A 85 1.33 -5.23 12.15
CA LEU A 85 1.42 -6.00 13.39
C LEU A 85 2.71 -6.83 13.48
N GLU A 86 3.20 -7.34 12.35
CA GLU A 86 4.46 -8.10 12.27
C GLU A 86 5.69 -7.18 12.40
N GLY A 87 5.61 -5.97 11.85
CA GLY A 87 6.67 -4.97 11.83
C GLY A 87 6.44 -3.80 12.79
N LYS A 88 7.46 -2.97 12.98
CA LYS A 88 7.31 -1.67 13.69
C LYS A 88 7.37 -0.46 12.77
N LEU A 89 7.56 -0.67 11.46
CA LEU A 89 7.82 0.42 10.51
C LEU A 89 6.54 1.05 9.97
N ILE A 90 5.49 0.28 9.69
CA ILE A 90 4.23 0.82 9.18
C ILE A 90 3.52 1.54 10.33
N LYS A 91 3.32 2.85 10.18
CA LYS A 91 2.70 3.72 11.20
C LYS A 91 1.25 4.05 10.89
N GLY A 92 0.80 3.76 9.69
CA GLY A 92 -0.56 3.98 9.22
C GLY A 92 -0.67 3.65 7.75
N GLN A 93 -1.89 3.76 7.23
CA GLN A 93 -2.19 3.57 5.82
C GLN A 93 -3.27 4.53 5.32
N MET A 94 -3.18 4.91 4.06
CA MET A 94 -4.19 5.65 3.31
C MET A 94 -4.96 4.65 2.46
N ILE A 95 -6.25 4.51 2.73
CA ILE A 95 -7.09 3.48 2.11
C ILE A 95 -7.93 4.05 0.97
N TRP A 96 -8.32 3.18 0.04
CA TRP A 96 -9.34 3.51 -0.95
C TRP A 96 -10.74 3.28 -0.38
N VAL A 97 -11.63 4.25 -0.58
CA VAL A 97 -13.07 4.12 -0.35
C VAL A 97 -13.86 4.80 -1.45
N ASN A 98 -15.08 4.33 -1.71
CA ASN A 98 -15.96 5.01 -2.64
C ASN A 98 -16.61 6.23 -1.97
N LEU A 99 -16.03 7.41 -2.16
CA LEU A 99 -16.56 8.66 -1.61
C LEU A 99 -17.92 9.09 -2.21
N LEU A 100 -18.36 8.46 -3.30
CA LEU A 100 -19.70 8.65 -3.87
C LEU A 100 -20.76 7.74 -3.22
N ASN A 101 -20.34 6.78 -2.38
CA ASN A 101 -21.26 5.96 -1.60
C ASN A 101 -21.93 6.82 -0.52
N LEU A 102 -23.26 6.99 -0.60
CA LEU A 102 -24.03 7.74 0.41
C LEU A 102 -23.90 7.15 1.83
N ASN A 103 -23.49 5.88 1.93
CA ASN A 103 -23.25 5.18 3.19
C ASN A 103 -21.75 5.01 3.51
N VAL A 104 -20.85 5.80 2.91
CA VAL A 104 -19.38 5.67 3.09
C VAL A 104 -18.96 5.65 4.57
N TYR A 105 -19.65 6.37 5.45
CA TYR A 105 -19.35 6.31 6.89
C TYR A 105 -19.60 4.93 7.51
N GLN A 106 -20.64 4.21 7.08
CA GLN A 106 -20.92 2.85 7.53
C GLN A 106 -19.89 1.85 6.98
N GLU A 107 -19.42 2.06 5.76
CA GLU A 107 -18.29 1.33 5.18
C GLU A 107 -17.02 1.57 6.01
N LEU A 108 -16.78 2.82 6.44
CA LEU A 108 -15.63 3.17 7.27
C LEU A 108 -15.62 2.49 8.64
N GLU A 109 -16.79 2.22 9.24
CA GLU A 109 -16.88 1.46 10.50
C GLU A 109 -16.26 0.05 10.40
N GLN A 110 -16.23 -0.55 9.21
CA GLN A 110 -15.66 -1.87 8.98
C GLN A 110 -14.15 -1.89 9.21
N TYR A 111 -13.47 -0.76 8.97
CA TYR A 111 -12.03 -0.60 9.16
C TYR A 111 -11.65 -0.17 10.59
N LYS A 112 -12.60 0.40 11.36
CA LYS A 112 -12.34 0.88 12.74
C LYS A 112 -12.06 -0.24 13.73
N ASN A 113 -12.48 -1.47 13.45
CA ASN A 113 -12.26 -2.61 14.35
C ASN A 113 -10.81 -3.11 14.39
N ILE A 114 -9.93 -2.60 13.53
CA ILE A 114 -8.55 -3.09 13.39
C ILE A 114 -7.57 -2.32 14.30
N TYR A 115 -7.89 -1.07 14.64
CA TYR A 115 -7.11 -0.22 15.56
C TYR A 115 -7.76 -0.11 16.94
N LYS A 116 -8.03 -1.24 17.61
CA LYS A 116 -8.32 -1.22 19.05
C LYS A 116 -7.00 -1.23 19.83
N CYS A 117 -6.49 -0.04 20.11
CA CYS A 117 -5.47 0.19 21.14
C CYS A 117 -6.08 -0.02 22.54
#